data_AF-A0A512M2R3-F1
#
_entry.id   AF-A0A512M2R3-F1
#
_cell.length_a   1.000
_cell.length_b   1.000
_cell.length_c   1.000
_cell.angle_alpha   90.00
_cell.angle_beta   90.00
_cell.angle_gamma   90.00
#
_symmetry.space_group_name_H-M   'P 1'
#
loop_
_entity.id
_entity.type
_entity.pdbx_description
1 polymer ?
#
loop_
_entity_poly.entity_id
_entity_poly.type
_entity_poly.pdbx_seq_one_letter_code
_entity_poly.pdbx_strand_id
1 'polypeptide(L)'
;MNAAPALILLVLGLSLSLSAVQAADTPALDPKVILESIPKDLLKDISGNAAKRKEAIDAAEQKLQDKYRDQTGTLSFRVRNTNKSNGRYYAYGETDRVRVSGTNFTVSYTIYLDESENEKGAKIKTGDKITASGRAFVSLYGSSSSDYTSLSVSVNDAKLK
;
A
#
# COMPACT_ATOMS: atom_id res chain seq x y z
N MET A 1 -39.22 -51.40 40.97
CA MET A 1 -39.81 -51.41 39.63
C MET A 1 -39.16 -50.29 38.83
N ASN A 2 -38.77 -50.60 37.59
CA ASN A 2 -38.14 -49.76 36.57
C ASN A 2 -38.95 -48.45 36.32
N ALA A 3 -38.45 -47.33 35.82
CA ALA A 3 -37.34 -47.09 34.91
C ALA A 3 -36.85 -45.61 35.00
N ALA A 4 -35.58 -45.36 34.70
CA ALA A 4 -35.08 -44.10 34.12
C ALA A 4 -35.21 -44.18 32.56
N PRO A 5 -34.73 -43.24 31.71
CA PRO A 5 -34.30 -41.84 31.85
C PRO A 5 -34.78 -40.90 30.70
N ALA A 6 -34.57 -39.58 30.81
CA ALA A 6 -34.28 -38.68 29.68
C ALA A 6 -33.63 -37.40 30.29
N LEU A 7 -32.31 -37.20 30.26
CA LEU A 7 -31.48 -36.75 29.13
C LEU A 7 -32.10 -35.47 28.50
N ILE A 8 -31.48 -34.30 28.47
CA ILE A 8 -30.15 -33.99 27.93
C ILE A 8 -29.58 -32.71 28.56
N LEU A 9 -28.32 -32.79 28.99
CA LEU A 9 -27.40 -31.69 29.26
C LEU A 9 -27.04 -31.02 27.93
N LEU A 10 -27.29 -29.71 27.76
CA LEU A 10 -26.80 -28.97 26.60
C LEU A 10 -25.74 -27.95 27.06
N VAL A 11 -24.55 -28.48 27.34
CA VAL A 11 -23.31 -27.70 27.35
C VAL A 11 -22.80 -27.72 25.90
N LEU A 12 -23.11 -26.68 25.14
CA LEU A 12 -22.46 -26.41 23.86
C LEU A 12 -21.80 -25.04 23.96
N GLY A 13 -20.47 -25.10 23.94
CA GLY A 13 -19.57 -24.01 24.19
C GLY A 13 -19.86 -22.79 23.33
N LEU A 14 -20.17 -21.70 24.01
CA LEU A 14 -19.87 -20.34 23.57
C LEU A 14 -18.36 -20.09 23.64
N SER A 15 -17.56 -20.97 23.05
CA SER A 15 -16.26 -20.60 22.50
C SER A 15 -16.54 -19.90 21.17
N LEU A 16 -17.06 -18.68 21.23
CA LEU A 16 -16.96 -17.74 20.12
C LEU A 16 -15.48 -17.45 19.97
N SER A 17 -14.82 -18.28 19.16
CA SER A 17 -13.50 -18.03 18.61
C SER A 17 -13.56 -16.72 17.83
N LEU A 18 -13.37 -15.61 18.53
CA LEU A 18 -13.23 -14.27 17.99
C LEU A 18 -11.86 -14.10 17.32
N SER A 19 -11.49 -15.03 16.44
CA SER A 19 -10.21 -15.02 15.70
C SER A 19 -10.40 -15.40 14.24
N ALA A 20 -11.59 -15.20 13.69
CA ALA A 20 -11.81 -15.17 12.26
C ALA A 20 -12.58 -13.91 11.90
N VAL A 21 -12.03 -12.74 12.28
CA VAL A 21 -12.14 -11.61 11.35
C VAL A 21 -11.51 -12.13 10.07
N GLN A 22 -12.35 -12.53 9.11
CA GLN A 22 -11.93 -12.75 7.74
C GLN A 22 -10.98 -11.61 7.43
N ALA A 23 -9.72 -11.96 7.13
CA ALA A 23 -8.82 -11.03 6.47
C ALA A 23 -9.52 -10.69 5.16
N ALA A 24 -10.39 -9.67 5.20
CA ALA A 24 -10.91 -9.05 4.01
C ALA A 24 -9.66 -8.71 3.19
N ASP A 25 -9.58 -9.25 1.98
CA ASP A 25 -8.42 -9.06 1.11
C ASP A 25 -8.18 -7.55 0.99
N THR A 26 -7.20 -7.06 1.76
CA THR A 26 -6.85 -5.64 1.77
C THR A 26 -6.45 -5.26 0.34
N PRO A 27 -7.08 -4.23 -0.24
CA PRO A 27 -6.97 -3.96 -1.67
C PRO A 27 -5.52 -3.81 -2.09
N ALA A 28 -5.16 -4.39 -3.24
CA ALA A 28 -3.82 -4.24 -3.79
C ALA A 28 -3.61 -2.78 -4.24
N LEU A 29 -2.48 -2.20 -3.83
CA LEU A 29 -2.04 -0.87 -4.24
C LEU A 29 -1.37 -0.96 -5.62
N ASP A 30 -2.18 -1.17 -6.65
CA ASP A 30 -1.71 -1.21 -8.04
C ASP A 30 -1.45 0.22 -8.56
N PRO A 31 -0.23 0.53 -9.04
CA PRO A 31 0.12 1.88 -9.48
C PRO A 31 -0.71 2.38 -10.65
N LYS A 32 -1.10 1.49 -11.58
CA LYS A 32 -1.86 1.87 -12.75
C LYS A 32 -3.27 2.27 -12.33
N VAL A 33 -3.90 1.50 -11.45
CA VAL A 33 -5.22 1.83 -10.86
C VAL A 33 -5.16 3.13 -10.06
N ILE A 34 -4.09 3.34 -9.28
CA ILE A 34 -3.86 4.58 -8.54
C ILE A 34 -3.81 5.78 -9.50
N LEU A 35 -2.97 5.70 -10.54
CA LEU A 35 -2.78 6.76 -11.52
C LEU A 35 -4.03 7.01 -12.38
N GLU A 36 -4.80 5.97 -12.71
CA GLU A 36 -6.07 6.09 -13.44
C GLU A 36 -7.17 6.81 -12.63
N SER A 37 -6.97 6.96 -11.32
CA SER A 37 -7.87 7.77 -10.49
C SER A 37 -7.62 9.27 -10.54
N ILE A 38 -6.51 9.70 -11.15
CA ILE A 38 -6.23 11.11 -11.40
C ILE A 38 -7.15 11.60 -12.54
N PRO A 39 -7.84 12.74 -12.39
CA PRO A 39 -8.62 13.34 -13.46
C PRO A 39 -7.83 13.53 -14.76
N LYS A 40 -8.47 13.23 -15.91
CA LYS A 40 -7.82 13.23 -17.23
C LYS A 40 -7.30 14.61 -17.65
N ASP A 41 -7.98 15.67 -17.26
CA ASP A 41 -7.57 17.06 -17.44
C ASP A 41 -6.25 17.36 -16.72
N LEU A 42 -6.10 16.91 -15.47
CA LEU A 42 -4.84 17.04 -14.74
C LEU A 42 -3.73 16.21 -15.40
N LEU A 43 -4.01 14.97 -15.81
CA LEU A 43 -3.02 14.14 -16.53
C LEU A 43 -2.55 14.79 -17.84
N LYS A 44 -3.46 15.48 -18.55
CA LYS A 44 -3.14 16.24 -19.76
C LYS A 44 -2.24 17.44 -19.45
N ASP A 45 -2.54 18.21 -18.40
CA ASP A 45 -1.70 19.35 -18.01
C ASP A 45 -0.33 18.90 -17.49
N ILE A 46 -0.25 17.76 -16.79
CA ILE A 46 1.02 17.14 -16.37
C ILE A 46 1.87 16.76 -17.59
N SER A 47 1.30 16.12 -18.61
CA SER A 47 2.08 15.67 -19.77
C SER A 47 2.45 16.80 -20.73
N GLY A 48 1.51 17.71 -21.02
CA GLY A 48 1.60 18.59 -22.19
C GLY A 48 1.66 20.09 -21.92
N ASN A 49 1.63 20.53 -20.65
CA ASN A 49 1.53 21.95 -20.33
C ASN A 49 2.52 22.39 -19.25
N ALA A 50 3.74 22.77 -19.65
CA ALA A 50 4.80 23.16 -18.71
C ALA A 50 4.39 24.29 -17.74
N ALA A 51 3.56 25.23 -18.18
CA ALA A 51 3.10 26.34 -17.35
C ALA A 51 2.14 25.89 -16.23
N LYS A 52 1.34 24.84 -16.46
CA LYS A 52 0.39 24.29 -15.50
C LYS A 52 0.84 23.00 -14.83
N ARG A 53 1.94 22.39 -15.29
CA ARG A 53 2.41 21.07 -14.85
C ARG A 53 2.52 20.99 -13.33
N LYS A 54 3.15 21.98 -12.69
CA LYS A 54 3.31 21.96 -11.23
C LYS A 54 1.97 22.02 -10.49
N GLU A 55 1.09 22.96 -10.87
CA GLU A 55 -0.24 23.08 -10.26
C GLU A 55 -1.07 21.80 -10.46
N ALA A 56 -0.96 21.18 -11.64
CA ALA A 56 -1.63 19.92 -11.93
C ALA A 56 -1.07 18.73 -11.12
N ILE A 57 0.26 18.68 -10.89
CA ILE A 57 0.90 17.70 -10.00
C ILE A 57 0.41 17.90 -8.57
N ASP A 58 0.46 19.13 -8.05
CA ASP A 58 0.05 19.44 -6.67
C ASP A 58 -1.44 19.09 -6.46
N ALA A 59 -2.30 19.43 -7.42
CA ALA A 59 -3.72 19.08 -7.38
C ALA A 59 -3.97 17.57 -7.47
N ALA A 60 -3.21 16.85 -8.30
CA ALA A 60 -3.28 15.39 -8.39
C ALA A 60 -2.77 14.73 -7.12
N GLU A 61 -1.67 15.22 -6.55
CA GLU A 61 -1.13 14.77 -5.26
C GLU A 61 -2.18 14.90 -4.17
N GLN A 62 -2.79 16.09 -4.02
CA GLN A 62 -3.81 16.33 -3.01
C GLN A 62 -4.98 15.33 -3.15
N LYS A 63 -5.45 15.07 -4.38
CA LYS A 63 -6.50 14.07 -4.62
C LYS A 63 -6.09 12.65 -4.25
N LEU A 64 -4.85 12.26 -4.57
CA LEU A 64 -4.34 10.94 -4.20
C LEU A 64 -4.20 10.82 -2.69
N GLN A 65 -3.65 11.84 -2.04
CA GLN A 65 -3.56 11.88 -0.59
C GLN A 65 -4.95 11.78 0.04
N ASP A 66 -5.93 12.59 -0.36
CA ASP A 66 -7.28 12.54 0.20
C ASP A 66 -7.97 11.19 -0.01
N LYS A 67 -7.72 10.54 -1.15
CA LYS A 67 -8.30 9.22 -1.46
C LYS A 67 -7.67 8.09 -0.65
N TYR A 68 -6.35 8.10 -0.47
CA TYR A 68 -5.61 7.00 0.15
C TYR A 68 -5.22 7.26 1.61
N ARG A 69 -5.40 8.49 2.11
CA ARG A 69 -5.25 8.84 3.53
C ARG A 69 -6.17 7.93 4.35
N ASP A 70 -5.55 7.21 5.28
CA ASP A 70 -6.18 6.24 6.19
C ASP A 70 -6.72 4.94 5.55
N GLN A 71 -6.46 4.70 4.26
CA GLN A 71 -6.76 3.40 3.67
C GLN A 71 -5.71 2.36 4.07
N THR A 72 -6.15 1.12 4.31
CA THR A 72 -5.23 -0.02 4.39
C THR A 72 -5.08 -0.62 3.00
N GLY A 73 -3.85 -0.87 2.56
CA GLY A 73 -3.56 -1.46 1.26
C GLY A 73 -2.49 -2.54 1.35
N THR A 74 -2.48 -3.43 0.36
CA THR A 74 -1.42 -4.45 0.19
C THR A 74 -0.46 -3.98 -0.90
N LEU A 75 0.83 -4.02 -0.62
CA LEU A 75 1.89 -3.70 -1.57
C LEU A 75 2.79 -4.94 -1.78
N SER A 76 3.08 -5.27 -3.04
CA SER A 76 3.97 -6.39 -3.39
C SER A 76 5.00 -5.92 -4.41
N PHE A 77 6.28 -6.11 -4.11
CA PHE A 77 7.38 -5.76 -5.03
C PHE A 77 8.63 -6.57 -4.74
N ARG A 78 9.59 -6.47 -5.67
CA ARG A 78 10.95 -6.99 -5.48
C ARG A 78 11.83 -5.92 -4.86
N VAL A 79 12.45 -6.24 -3.73
CA VAL A 79 13.30 -5.34 -2.95
C VAL A 79 14.55 -4.99 -3.75
N ARG A 80 14.81 -3.69 -3.88
CA ARG A 80 16.03 -3.13 -4.48
C ARG A 80 17.04 -2.72 -3.43
N ASN A 81 16.57 -2.20 -2.31
CA ASN A 81 17.42 -1.77 -1.21
C ASN A 81 16.68 -1.93 0.12
N THR A 82 17.44 -2.11 1.20
CA THR A 82 16.92 -2.07 2.56
C THR A 82 17.71 -1.07 3.39
N ASN A 83 17.06 -0.49 4.40
CA ASN A 83 17.72 0.40 5.35
C ASN A 83 17.12 0.22 6.75
N LYS A 84 17.80 0.75 7.77
CA LYS A 84 17.29 0.91 9.13
C LYS A 84 17.58 2.33 9.60
N SER A 85 16.57 2.99 10.15
CA SER A 85 16.64 4.35 10.66
C SER A 85 15.52 4.54 11.68
N ASN A 86 15.81 5.26 12.77
CA ASN A 86 14.83 5.59 13.81
C ASN A 86 13.99 4.39 14.31
N GLY A 87 14.60 3.21 14.49
CA GLY A 87 13.92 2.00 14.96
C GLY A 87 12.97 1.34 13.94
N ARG A 88 13.01 1.74 12.68
CA ARG A 88 12.19 1.19 11.60
C ARG A 88 13.06 0.54 10.54
N TYR A 89 12.59 -0.58 9.99
CA TYR A 89 13.15 -1.18 8.79
C TYR A 89 12.42 -0.65 7.56
N TYR A 90 13.20 -0.40 6.51
CA TYR A 90 12.72 0.11 5.24
C TYR A 90 13.06 -0.91 4.17
N ALA A 91 12.09 -1.26 3.34
CA ALA A 91 12.33 -1.97 2.10
C ALA A 91 11.89 -1.08 0.94
N TYR A 92 12.81 -0.81 0.03
CA TYR A 92 12.59 0.02 -1.15
C TYR A 92 12.51 -0.85 -2.40
N GLY A 93 11.60 -0.50 -3.30
CA GLY A 93 11.51 -1.07 -4.64
C GLY A 93 11.28 0.03 -5.67
N GLU A 94 11.60 -0.24 -6.93
CA GLU A 94 11.33 0.68 -8.04
C GLU A 94 10.93 -0.13 -9.27
N THR A 95 10.00 0.42 -10.06
CA THR A 95 9.62 -0.11 -11.37
C THR A 95 9.99 0.84 -12.47
N ASP A 96 10.20 0.27 -13.66
CA ASP A 96 10.83 0.97 -14.77
C ASP A 96 9.99 2.13 -15.32
N ARG A 97 8.65 2.01 -15.39
CA ARG A 97 7.68 3.09 -15.69
C ARG A 97 6.24 2.57 -15.80
N VAL A 98 5.26 3.40 -15.43
CA VAL A 98 3.83 3.17 -15.70
C VAL A 98 3.30 4.31 -16.55
N ARG A 99 2.58 4.00 -17.64
CA ARG A 99 2.00 5.00 -18.55
C ARG A 99 0.49 5.06 -18.40
N VAL A 100 -0.04 6.24 -18.12
CA VAL A 100 -1.50 6.50 -18.03
C VAL A 100 -1.84 7.77 -18.81
N SER A 101 -2.84 7.68 -19.69
CA SER A 101 -3.33 8.79 -20.52
C SER A 101 -2.24 9.59 -21.25
N GLY A 102 -1.18 8.91 -21.71
CA GLY A 102 -0.08 9.53 -22.43
C GLY A 102 1.09 9.99 -21.54
N THR A 103 0.88 10.13 -20.23
CA THR A 103 1.88 10.53 -19.24
C THR A 103 2.67 9.33 -18.73
N ASN A 104 4.00 9.45 -18.66
CA ASN A 104 4.87 8.42 -18.08
C ASN A 104 5.19 8.76 -16.62
N PHE A 105 5.06 7.77 -15.74
CA PHE A 105 5.36 7.88 -14.32
C PHE A 105 6.46 6.90 -13.95
N THR A 106 7.48 7.36 -13.23
CA THR A 106 8.34 6.45 -12.47
C THR A 106 7.60 6.07 -11.19
N VAL A 107 7.66 4.80 -10.79
CA VAL A 107 6.97 4.32 -9.58
C VAL A 107 7.99 3.77 -8.60
N SER A 108 7.98 4.34 -7.40
CA SER A 108 8.76 3.88 -6.27
C SER A 108 7.86 3.27 -5.20
N TYR A 109 8.38 2.26 -4.53
CA TYR A 109 7.70 1.54 -3.46
C TYR A 109 8.48 1.65 -2.17
N THR A 110 7.78 1.83 -1.05
CA THR A 110 8.42 1.74 0.26
C THR A 110 7.52 1.04 1.26
N ILE A 111 8.05 0.05 1.96
CA ILE A 111 7.41 -0.55 3.13
C ILE A 111 8.17 -0.09 4.36
N TYR A 112 7.45 0.41 5.35
CA TYR A 112 7.98 0.76 6.67
C TYR A 112 7.51 -0.30 7.67
N LEU A 113 8.47 -1.01 8.27
CA LEU A 113 8.23 -2.05 9.27
C LEU A 113 8.73 -1.55 10.62
N ASP A 114 7.87 -1.54 11.63
CA ASP A 114 8.29 -1.32 13.00
C ASP A 114 9.09 -2.53 13.49
N GLU A 115 10.27 -2.29 14.07
CA GLU A 115 11.14 -3.36 14.58
C GLU A 115 10.45 -4.16 15.70
N SER A 116 9.67 -3.50 16.56
CA SER A 116 8.99 -4.15 17.68
C SER A 116 7.89 -5.12 17.23
N GLU A 117 7.34 -4.91 16.04
CA GLU A 117 6.25 -5.73 15.49
C GLU A 117 6.74 -6.71 14.40
N ASN A 118 7.92 -6.50 13.83
CA ASN A 118 8.41 -7.22 12.66
C ASN A 118 9.88 -7.64 12.80
N GLU A 119 10.16 -8.64 13.64
CA GLU A 119 11.49 -9.26 13.73
C GLU A 119 11.99 -9.82 12.39
N LYS A 120 11.06 -10.20 11.50
CA LYS A 120 11.36 -10.66 10.13
C LYS A 120 11.86 -9.53 9.23
N GLY A 121 11.58 -8.26 9.54
CA GLY A 121 12.03 -7.10 8.76
C GLY A 121 13.55 -7.04 8.62
N ALA A 122 14.28 -7.41 9.68
CA ALA A 122 15.74 -7.50 9.68
C ALA A 122 16.31 -8.54 8.69
N LYS A 123 15.49 -9.49 8.23
CA LYS A 123 15.91 -10.61 7.37
C LYS A 123 15.67 -10.34 5.89
N ILE A 124 14.97 -9.26 5.54
CA ILE A 124 14.69 -8.87 4.15
C ILE A 124 15.98 -8.47 3.46
N LYS A 125 16.19 -8.96 2.23
CA LYS A 125 17.37 -8.71 1.42
C LYS A 125 16.98 -8.18 0.04
N THR A 126 17.93 -7.50 -0.60
CA THR A 126 17.82 -7.14 -2.01
C THR A 126 17.59 -8.39 -2.86
N GLY A 127 16.62 -8.31 -3.78
CA GLY A 127 16.17 -9.40 -4.64
C GLY A 127 14.95 -10.16 -4.12
N ASP A 128 14.65 -10.06 -2.82
CA ASP A 128 13.46 -10.70 -2.24
C ASP A 128 12.19 -10.13 -2.84
N LYS A 129 11.21 -10.99 -3.10
CA LYS A 129 9.84 -10.54 -3.38
C LYS A 129 9.08 -10.53 -2.07
N ILE A 130 8.62 -9.36 -1.65
CA ILE A 130 7.88 -9.21 -0.40
C ILE A 130 6.47 -8.74 -0.68
N THR A 131 5.55 -9.12 0.20
CA THR A 131 4.18 -8.61 0.23
C THR A 131 3.89 -8.15 1.64
N ALA A 132 3.40 -6.91 1.78
CA ALA A 132 3.04 -6.37 3.08
C ALA A 132 1.72 -5.61 2.99
N SER A 133 0.98 -5.57 4.08
CA SER A 133 -0.19 -4.72 4.23
C SER A 133 0.02 -3.71 5.34
N GLY A 134 -0.48 -2.50 5.15
CA GLY A 134 -0.39 -1.43 6.15
C GLY A 134 -1.17 -0.23 5.69
N ARG A 135 -1.04 0.88 6.43
CA ARG A 135 -1.69 2.14 6.08
C ARG A 135 -1.01 2.73 4.85
N ALA A 136 -1.78 2.89 3.78
CA ALA A 136 -1.31 3.42 2.51
C ALA A 136 -0.90 4.89 2.65
N PHE A 137 0.19 5.24 1.98
CA PHE A 137 0.58 6.61 1.72
C PHE A 137 0.99 6.70 0.25
N VAL A 138 0.30 7.57 -0.49
CA VAL A 138 0.50 7.77 -1.91
C VAL A 138 0.83 9.24 -2.13
N SER A 139 1.96 9.51 -2.77
CA SER A 139 2.39 10.86 -3.13
C SER A 139 2.78 10.91 -4.59
N LEU A 140 2.52 12.06 -5.21
CA LEU A 140 2.91 12.36 -6.57
C LEU A 140 3.81 13.59 -6.53
N TYR A 141 4.96 13.52 -7.17
CA TYR A 141 5.90 14.63 -7.23
C TYR A 141 6.57 14.69 -8.60
N GLY A 142 7.00 15.88 -8.99
CA GLY A 142 7.70 16.11 -10.25
C GLY A 142 8.19 17.54 -10.32
N SER A 143 9.02 17.82 -11.33
CA SER A 143 9.50 19.18 -11.57
C SER A 143 8.69 19.85 -12.68
N SER A 144 8.57 21.18 -12.62
CA SER A 144 8.07 21.97 -13.74
C SER A 144 9.03 21.95 -14.95
N SER A 145 10.32 21.67 -14.71
CA SER A 145 11.39 21.74 -15.72
C SER A 145 11.79 20.40 -16.33
N SER A 146 11.24 19.28 -15.85
CA SER A 146 11.57 17.95 -16.35
C SER A 146 10.31 17.18 -16.72
N ASP A 147 10.42 16.27 -17.67
CA ASP A 147 9.35 15.32 -18.03
C ASP A 147 9.25 14.16 -17.03
N TYR A 148 9.82 14.36 -15.84
CA TYR A 148 9.83 13.38 -14.77
C TYR A 148 8.70 13.69 -13.80
N THR A 149 7.71 12.79 -13.78
CA THR A 149 6.70 12.72 -12.72
C THR A 149 6.81 11.35 -12.07
N SER A 150 6.77 11.33 -10.74
CA SER A 150 6.93 10.13 -9.95
C SER A 150 5.77 9.92 -9.01
N LEU A 151 5.36 8.66 -8.94
CA LEU A 151 4.45 8.15 -7.95
C LEU A 151 5.27 7.42 -6.89
N SER A 152 5.15 7.82 -5.63
CA SER A 152 5.58 7.01 -4.50
C SER A 152 4.37 6.34 -3.88
N VAL A 153 4.42 5.02 -3.77
CA VAL A 153 3.41 4.21 -3.09
C VAL A 153 4.08 3.54 -1.91
N SER A 154 3.53 3.78 -0.72
CA SER A 154 4.10 3.22 0.50
C SER A 154 3.05 2.69 1.45
N VAL A 155 3.46 1.77 2.30
CA VAL A 155 2.65 1.29 3.42
C VAL A 155 3.41 1.48 4.72
N ASN A 156 2.78 2.20 5.63
CA ASN A 156 3.27 2.47 6.98
C ASN A 156 2.79 1.40 7.96
N ASP A 157 3.59 1.20 9.02
CA ASP A 157 3.31 0.29 10.12
C ASP A 157 2.90 -1.10 9.58
N ALA A 158 3.68 -1.55 8.59
CA ALA A 158 3.29 -2.64 7.73
C ALA A 158 3.51 -4.00 8.40
N LYS A 159 2.71 -4.97 7.99
CA LYS A 159 2.80 -6.37 8.40
C LYS A 159 3.13 -7.22 7.19
N LEU A 160 4.23 -7.96 7.28
CA LEU A 160 4.63 -8.90 6.23
C LEU A 160 3.61 -10.05 6.14
N LYS A 161 3.26 -10.44 4.90
CA LYS A 161 2.41 -11.59 4.60
C LYS A 161 3.24 -12.83 4.32
#